data_AF-A0A9R1P6Q8-F1
#
_entry.id   AF-A0A9R1P6Q8-F1
#
_cell.length_a   1.000
_cell.length_b   1.000
_cell.length_c   1.000
_cell.angle_alpha   90.00
_cell.angle_beta   90.00
_cell.angle_gamma   90.00
#
_symmetry.space_group_name_H-M   'P 1'
#
loop_
_entity.id
_entity.type
_entity.pdbx_description
1 polymer ?
#
loop_
_entity_poly.entity_id
_entity_poly.type
_entity_poly.pdbx_seq_one_letter_code
_entity_poly.pdbx_strand_id
1 'polypeptide(L)'
;MRMYQVLLFMNSFGNCILQIGVAAASLQDGSAVTVDAQRFIQGSLYKSAMESKKQSYLANLALYPGRTELPFLPANTQALILQPIGDKGIAVIGGDTIRGFTNLDQAWIGMIADKLDATLSKS
;
A
#
# COMPACT_ATOMS: atom_id res chain seq x y z
N MET A 1 1.41 -22.15 2.24
CA MET A 1 1.69 -20.97 3.08
C MET A 1 1.50 -19.76 2.18
N ARG A 2 0.45 -18.95 2.36
CA ARG A 2 0.24 -17.75 1.53
C ARG A 2 1.27 -16.72 1.97
N MET A 3 2.21 -16.38 1.10
CA MET A 3 3.27 -15.45 1.42
C MET A 3 2.73 -14.05 1.15
N TYR A 4 2.10 -13.44 2.16
CA TYR A 4 1.73 -12.03 2.08
C TYR A 4 3.02 -11.24 1.97
N GLN A 5 3.33 -10.79 0.76
CA GLN A 5 4.42 -9.88 0.50
C GLN A 5 3.98 -8.48 0.91
N VAL A 6 3.78 -8.31 2.21
CA VAL A 6 3.32 -7.06 2.81
C VAL A 6 4.44 -6.06 2.63
N LEU A 7 4.25 -5.03 1.81
CA LEU A 7 4.99 -3.79 1.93
C LEU A 7 4.06 -2.78 2.60
N LEU A 8 3.97 -2.79 3.92
CA LEU A 8 3.18 -1.79 4.63
C LEU A 8 3.91 -0.46 4.51
N PHE A 9 3.45 0.39 3.60
CA PHE A 9 3.88 1.76 3.48
C PHE A 9 2.88 2.64 4.22
N MET A 10 3.33 3.31 5.28
CA MET A 10 2.54 4.34 5.97
C MET A 10 3.10 5.71 5.64
N ASN A 11 2.28 6.57 5.06
CA ASN A 11 2.61 7.97 4.84
C ASN A 11 1.79 8.84 5.76
N SER A 12 2.38 9.89 6.35
CA SER A 12 1.63 11.02 6.89
C SER A 12 2.36 12.30 6.48
N PHE A 13 1.62 13.28 5.95
CA PHE A 13 2.16 14.56 5.48
C PHE A 13 3.28 14.45 4.43
N GLY A 14 3.28 13.39 3.62
CA GLY A 14 4.27 13.19 2.54
C GLY A 14 5.56 12.48 2.98
N ASN A 15 5.66 12.04 4.23
CA ASN A 15 6.82 11.31 4.75
C ASN A 15 6.50 9.81 4.91
N CYS A 16 7.44 8.96 4.47
CA CYS A 16 7.40 7.53 4.77
C CYS A 16 7.68 7.31 6.26
N ILE A 17 6.70 6.80 7.01
CA ILE A 17 6.82 6.49 8.44
C ILE A 17 7.31 5.05 8.63
N LEU A 18 6.84 4.12 7.80
CA LEU A 18 7.15 2.71 7.94
C LEU A 18 7.14 2.04 6.56
N GLN A 19 8.13 1.20 6.33
CA GLN A 19 8.21 0.25 5.22
C GLN A 19 8.72 -1.07 5.80
N ILE A 20 7.92 -2.13 5.74
CA ILE A 20 8.27 -3.46 6.27
C ILE A 20 7.91 -4.53 5.24
N GLY A 21 8.73 -5.59 5.17
CA GLY A 21 8.53 -6.76 4.31
C GLY A 21 9.44 -6.76 3.09
N VAL A 22 8.94 -7.21 1.94
CA VAL A 22 9.77 -7.38 0.73
C VAL A 22 9.52 -6.23 -0.24
N ALA A 23 10.59 -5.53 -0.60
CA ALA A 23 10.58 -4.49 -1.62
C ALA A 23 11.04 -5.02 -2.97
N ALA A 24 10.77 -4.28 -4.05
CA ALA A 24 11.41 -4.52 -5.33
C ALA A 24 12.94 -4.42 -5.20
N ALA A 25 13.67 -5.20 -5.99
CA ALA A 25 15.11 -5.04 -6.13
C ALA A 25 15.40 -3.96 -7.18
N SER A 26 16.28 -3.02 -6.84
CA SER A 26 16.80 -2.00 -7.74
C SER A 26 17.58 -2.65 -8.88
N LEU A 27 17.35 -2.19 -10.11
CA LEU A 27 18.04 -2.69 -11.30
C LEU A 27 19.53 -2.28 -11.34
N GLN A 28 19.94 -1.27 -10.55
CA GLN A 28 21.30 -0.74 -10.57
C GLN A 28 22.25 -1.56 -9.70
N ASP A 29 21.81 -1.95 -8.50
CA ASP A 29 22.67 -2.52 -7.46
C ASP A 29 22.03 -3.68 -6.70
N GLY A 30 20.79 -4.07 -7.05
CA GLY A 30 20.05 -5.12 -6.36
C GLY A 30 19.56 -4.74 -4.96
N SER A 31 19.75 -3.50 -4.53
CA SER A 31 19.28 -3.00 -3.23
C SER A 31 17.75 -2.90 -3.18
N ALA A 32 17.18 -2.84 -1.98
CA ALA A 32 15.74 -2.65 -1.82
C ALA A 32 15.33 -1.25 -2.32
N VAL A 33 14.39 -1.19 -3.27
CA VAL A 33 13.83 0.06 -3.76
C VAL A 33 13.11 0.77 -2.60
N THR A 34 13.56 1.98 -2.30
CA THR A 34 12.92 2.87 -1.33
C THR A 34 11.67 3.50 -1.93
N VAL A 35 10.61 3.63 -1.14
CA VAL A 35 9.40 4.31 -1.61
C VAL A 35 9.64 5.82 -1.73
N ASP A 36 9.51 6.35 -2.94
CA ASP A 36 9.39 7.79 -3.16
C ASP A 36 7.96 8.25 -2.78
N ALA A 37 7.81 8.59 -1.50
CA ALA A 37 6.54 9.01 -0.92
C ALA A 37 5.95 10.24 -1.62
N GLN A 38 6.80 11.20 -2.02
CA GLN A 38 6.39 12.45 -2.66
C GLN A 38 5.84 12.21 -4.06
N ARG A 39 6.50 11.35 -4.83
CA ARG A 39 6.00 10.94 -6.13
C ARG A 39 4.71 10.14 -6.03
N PHE A 40 4.61 9.24 -5.04
CA PHE A 40 3.43 8.40 -4.86
C PHE A 40 2.16 9.20 -4.53
N ILE A 41 2.24 10.21 -3.65
CA ILE A 41 1.06 11.04 -3.29
C ILE A 41 0.55 11.92 -4.44
N GLN A 42 1.39 12.19 -5.44
CA GLN A 42 0.98 12.93 -6.63
C GLN A 42 0.21 12.04 -7.63
N GLY A 43 0.35 10.72 -7.50
CA GLY A 43 -0.25 9.70 -8.34
C GLY A 43 -1.77 9.66 -8.29
N SER A 44 -2.37 9.17 -9.37
CA SER A 44 -3.83 9.06 -9.49
C SER A 44 -4.39 8.01 -8.54
N LEU A 45 -3.61 6.96 -8.28
CA LEU A 45 -4.00 5.85 -7.41
C LEU A 45 -4.15 6.31 -5.95
N TYR A 46 -3.19 7.09 -5.46
CA TYR A 46 -3.26 7.67 -4.11
C TYR A 46 -4.47 8.60 -3.98
N LYS A 47 -4.63 9.54 -4.92
CA LYS A 47 -5.72 10.52 -4.89
C LYS A 47 -7.08 9.85 -4.90
N SER A 48 -7.30 8.87 -5.78
CA SER A 48 -8.55 8.13 -5.85
C SER A 48 -8.85 7.38 -4.56
N ALA A 49 -7.86 6.72 -3.95
CA ALA A 49 -8.04 6.02 -2.69
C ALA A 49 -8.40 7.00 -1.54
N MET A 50 -7.68 8.10 -1.43
CA MET A 50 -7.91 9.12 -0.40
C MET A 50 -9.25 9.85 -0.56
N GLU A 51 -9.64 10.21 -1.79
CA GLU A 51 -10.92 10.85 -2.10
C GLU A 51 -12.10 9.93 -1.75
N SER A 52 -11.98 8.63 -2.03
CA SER A 52 -13.03 7.66 -1.71
C SER A 52 -13.25 7.48 -0.20
N LYS A 53 -12.23 7.79 0.62
CA LYS A 53 -12.13 7.47 2.06
C LYS A 53 -12.46 6.01 2.40
N LYS A 54 -12.32 5.12 1.42
CA LYS A 54 -12.65 3.69 1.54
C LYS A 54 -11.47 2.86 1.10
N GLN A 55 -11.41 1.65 1.64
CA GLN A 55 -10.45 0.65 1.21
C GLN A 55 -10.64 0.36 -0.28
N SER A 56 -9.57 0.49 -1.06
CA SER A 56 -9.56 0.14 -2.48
C SER A 56 -8.83 -1.19 -2.66
N TYR A 57 -9.56 -2.21 -3.12
CA TYR A 57 -9.01 -3.54 -3.37
C TYR A 57 -8.84 -3.80 -4.86
N LEU A 58 -7.60 -3.84 -5.32
CA LEU A 58 -7.23 -4.29 -6.66
C LEU A 58 -6.95 -5.78 -6.62
N ALA A 59 -7.99 -6.57 -6.88
CA ALA A 59 -7.93 -8.03 -6.87
C ALA A 59 -7.00 -8.63 -7.94
N ASN A 60 -6.75 -7.91 -9.03
CA ASN A 60 -5.78 -8.27 -10.05
C ASN A 60 -5.03 -7.01 -10.49
N LEU A 61 -3.83 -6.81 -9.95
CA LEU A 61 -2.99 -5.64 -10.20
C LEU A 61 -2.57 -5.53 -11.68
N ALA A 62 -2.50 -6.64 -12.41
CA ALA A 62 -2.14 -6.62 -13.83
C ALA A 62 -3.20 -5.94 -14.71
N LEU A 63 -4.45 -5.89 -14.26
CA LEU A 63 -5.53 -5.18 -14.97
C LEU A 63 -5.53 -3.68 -14.70
N TYR A 64 -4.73 -3.21 -13.74
CA TYR A 64 -4.70 -1.81 -13.36
C TYR A 64 -3.60 -1.06 -14.14
N PRO A 65 -3.96 -0.12 -15.03
CA PRO A 65 -2.97 0.58 -15.87
C PRO A 65 -2.01 1.45 -15.05
N GLY A 66 -2.42 1.93 -13.87
CA GLY A 66 -1.59 2.73 -12.96
C GLY A 66 -0.61 1.91 -12.10
N ARG A 67 -0.36 0.62 -12.40
CA ARG A 67 0.64 -0.20 -11.69
C ARG A 67 2.04 0.43 -11.73
N THR A 68 2.34 1.21 -12.76
CA THR A 68 3.61 1.95 -12.92
C THR A 68 3.83 2.99 -11.81
N GLU A 69 2.79 3.41 -11.11
CA GLU A 69 2.88 4.29 -9.92
C GLU A 69 3.44 3.57 -8.68
N LEU A 70 3.64 2.25 -8.76
CA LEU A 70 4.06 1.39 -7.64
C LEU A 70 5.40 0.66 -7.92
N PRO A 71 6.48 1.36 -8.34
CA PRO A 71 7.75 0.72 -8.73
C PRO A 71 8.48 0.06 -7.56
N PHE A 72 8.12 0.42 -6.33
CA PHE A 72 8.67 -0.13 -5.09
C PHE A 72 8.08 -1.50 -4.73
N LEU A 73 6.97 -1.90 -5.37
CA LEU A 73 6.37 -3.21 -5.14
C LEU A 73 7.12 -4.30 -5.92
N PRO A 74 7.34 -5.47 -5.30
CA PRO A 74 7.92 -6.62 -5.97
C PRO A 74 7.19 -7.01 -7.26
N ALA A 75 7.95 -7.48 -8.26
CA ALA A 75 7.44 -7.79 -9.59
C ALA A 75 6.33 -8.86 -9.58
N ASN A 76 6.34 -9.76 -8.60
CA ASN A 76 5.36 -10.82 -8.38
C ASN A 76 4.12 -10.37 -7.60
N THR A 77 3.96 -9.08 -7.29
CA THR A 77 2.73 -8.57 -6.66
C THR A 77 1.56 -8.70 -7.63
N GLN A 78 0.52 -9.42 -7.23
CA GLN A 78 -0.67 -9.71 -8.05
C GLN A 78 -1.96 -9.09 -7.50
N ALA A 79 -2.01 -8.78 -6.20
CA ALA A 79 -3.14 -8.11 -5.56
C ALA A 79 -2.64 -6.95 -4.69
N LEU A 80 -3.47 -5.92 -4.56
CA LEU A 80 -3.14 -4.71 -3.79
C LEU A 80 -4.35 -4.22 -2.99
N ILE A 81 -4.14 -3.88 -1.72
CA ILE A 81 -5.07 -3.09 -0.93
C ILE A 81 -4.46 -1.71 -0.67
N LEU A 82 -5.26 -0.69 -0.89
CA LEU A 82 -4.99 0.69 -0.47
C LEU A 82 -6.00 1.05 0.60
N GLN A 83 -5.53 1.24 1.82
CA GLN A 83 -6.34 1.54 2.97
C GLN A 83 -6.00 2.95 3.46
N PRO A 84 -6.87 3.95 3.24
CA PRO A 84 -6.71 5.25 3.88
C PRO A 84 -6.63 5.13 5.41
N ILE A 85 -5.78 5.97 6.01
CA ILE A 85 -5.60 6.15 7.46
C ILE A 85 -5.92 7.62 7.74
N GLY A 86 -7.12 7.88 8.26
CA GLY A 86 -7.63 9.24 8.42
C GLY A 86 -7.65 10.03 7.11
N ASP A 87 -7.38 11.33 7.18
CA ASP A 87 -7.39 12.23 6.02
C ASP A 87 -6.02 12.41 5.35
N LYS A 88 -4.94 11.93 5.98
CA LYS A 88 -3.56 12.29 5.59
C LYS A 88 -2.65 11.10 5.35
N GLY A 89 -3.10 9.90 5.71
CA GLY A 89 -2.30 8.69 5.56
C GLY A 89 -2.96 7.61 4.74
N ILE A 90 -2.13 6.69 4.31
CA ILE A 90 -2.54 5.51 3.53
C ILE A 90 -1.63 4.36 3.91
N ALA A 91 -2.20 3.17 4.00
CA ALA A 91 -1.52 1.89 4.04
C ALA A 91 -1.64 1.22 2.66
N VAL A 92 -0.50 0.82 2.10
CA VAL A 92 -0.43 0.01 0.88
C VAL A 92 -0.11 -1.42 1.30
N ILE A 93 -0.82 -2.43 0.80
CA ILE A 93 -0.58 -3.84 1.16
C ILE A 93 -0.58 -4.69 -0.12
N GLY A 94 0.56 -5.29 -0.44
CA GLY A 94 0.74 -6.19 -1.58
C GLY A 94 0.50 -7.66 -1.24
N GLY A 95 0.00 -8.42 -2.22
CA GLY A 95 -0.14 -9.88 -2.15
C GLY A 95 0.34 -10.53 -3.45
N ASP A 96 0.95 -11.71 -3.34
CA ASP A 96 1.51 -12.48 -4.47
C ASP A 96 0.46 -13.32 -5.21
N THR A 97 -0.82 -13.22 -4.82
CA THR A 97 -1.90 -14.07 -5.31
C THR A 97 -3.08 -13.21 -5.76
N ILE A 98 -3.57 -13.42 -6.99
CA ILE A 98 -4.80 -12.79 -7.51
C ILE A 98 -5.96 -13.14 -6.58
N ARG A 99 -6.76 -12.13 -6.21
CA ARG A 99 -7.87 -12.27 -5.25
C ARG A 99 -7.40 -12.87 -3.91
N GLY A 100 -6.15 -12.62 -3.51
CA GLY A 100 -5.52 -13.25 -2.35
C GLY A 100 -6.05 -12.80 -0.99
N PHE A 101 -6.66 -11.60 -0.90
CA PHE A 101 -7.20 -11.08 0.35
C PHE A 101 -8.65 -11.49 0.54
N THR A 102 -8.93 -12.11 1.69
CA THR A 102 -10.29 -12.45 2.13
C THR A 102 -11.01 -11.23 2.70
N ASN A 103 -12.32 -11.37 2.96
CA ASN A 103 -13.08 -10.33 3.66
C ASN A 103 -12.56 -10.10 5.09
N LEU A 104 -12.05 -11.15 5.75
CA LEU A 104 -11.48 -11.04 7.09
C LEU A 104 -10.16 -10.26 7.08
N ASP A 105 -9.30 -10.51 6.09
CA ASP A 105 -8.04 -9.76 5.92
C ASP A 105 -8.33 -8.26 5.68
N GLN A 106 -9.28 -7.97 4.79
CA GLN A 106 -9.72 -6.60 4.50
C GLN A 106 -10.28 -5.89 5.74
N ALA A 107 -11.11 -6.57 6.53
CA ALA A 107 -11.65 -6.03 7.78
C ALA A 107 -10.55 -5.76 8.82
N TRP A 108 -9.60 -6.69 8.99
CA TRP A 108 -8.46 -6.52 9.90
C TRP A 108 -7.57 -5.34 9.50
N ILE A 109 -7.28 -5.19 8.20
CA ILE A 109 -6.52 -4.05 7.67
C ILE A 109 -7.25 -2.73 7.98
N GLY A 110 -8.57 -2.68 7.79
CA GLY A 110 -9.39 -1.52 8.13
C GLY A 110 -9.32 -1.16 9.62
N MET A 111 -9.51 -2.14 10.50
CA MET A 111 -9.44 -1.93 11.96
C MET A 111 -8.08 -1.43 12.43
N ILE A 112 -6.99 -1.94 11.83
CA ILE A 112 -5.63 -1.45 12.13
C ILE A 112 -5.49 0.02 11.69
N ALA A 113 -5.99 0.38 10.50
CA ALA A 113 -5.97 1.75 10.03
C ALA A 113 -6.76 2.70 10.95
N ASP A 114 -7.96 2.30 11.38
CA ASP A 114 -8.77 3.10 12.32
C ASP A 114 -8.04 3.31 13.65
N LYS A 115 -7.37 2.25 14.16
CA LYS A 115 -6.59 2.36 15.40
C LYS A 115 -5.38 3.27 15.22
N LEU A 116 -4.67 3.17 14.10
CA LEU A 116 -3.52 4.02 13.80
C LEU A 116 -3.94 5.49 13.67
N ASP A 117 -5.05 5.77 12.98
CA ASP A 117 -5.60 7.13 12.89
C ASP A 117 -5.94 7.69 14.28
N ALA A 118 -6.64 6.91 15.12
CA ALA A 118 -6.98 7.33 16.49
C ALA A 118 -5.77 7.57 17.40
N THR A 119 -4.62 6.94 17.12
CA THR A 119 -3.37 7.16 17.86
C THR A 119 -2.56 8.33 17.30
N LEU A 120 -2.44 8.43 15.97
CA LEU A 120 -1.65 9.47 15.31
C LEU A 120 -2.34 10.83 15.30
N SER A 121 -3.68 10.89 15.33
CA SER A 121 -4.45 12.13 15.45
C SER A 121 -4.34 12.80 16.81
N LYS A 122 -3.87 12.08 17.83
CA LYS A 122 -3.72 12.57 19.21
C LYS A 122 -2.30 13.05 19.54
N SER A 123 -1.35 12.89 18.63
CA SER A 123 0.04 13.33 18.77
C SER A 123 0.27 14.65 18.06
#